data_AF-M5RS86-F1
#
_entry.id   AF-M5RS86-F1
#
_cell.length_a   1.000
_cell.length_b   1.000
_cell.length_c   1.000
_cell.angle_alpha   90.00
_cell.angle_beta   90.00
_cell.angle_gamma   90.00
#
_symmetry.space_group_name_H-M   'P 1'
#
loop_
_entity.id
_entity.type
_entity.pdbx_description
1 polymer ?
#
loop_
_entity_poly.entity_id
_entity_poly.type
_entity_poly.pdbx_seq_one_letter_code
_entity_poly.pdbx_strand_id
1 'polypeptide(L)'
;MIAALLFVTFLLLVGVALRIRFGIFQWLYIPASVIAGILGLAVIQLAPENVSGTTEAIATTLSDWPNLLIAVVFAGMLLERKPTEHRENASNVGREALMVWIIVLGQTAVGLLVTWIFIQPFYDLPNSFGMLIE
;
A
#
# COMPACT_ATOMS: atom_id res chain seq x y z
N MET A 1 -16.52 -12.30 8.85
CA MET A 1 -15.21 -12.68 9.42
C MET A 1 -14.60 -13.96 8.82
N ILE A 2 -15.15 -15.17 9.05
CA ILE A 2 -14.55 -16.43 8.52
C ILE A 2 -14.43 -16.43 6.99
N ALA A 3 -15.48 -15.99 6.28
CA ALA A 3 -15.46 -15.89 4.82
C ALA A 3 -14.34 -14.96 4.30
N ALA A 4 -14.11 -13.81 4.96
CA ALA A 4 -13.03 -12.89 4.62
C ALA A 4 -11.65 -13.51 4.84
N LEU A 5 -11.45 -14.27 5.93
CA LEU A 5 -10.20 -15.00 6.17
C LEU A 5 -9.93 -16.06 5.10
N LEU A 6 -10.94 -16.87 4.75
CA LEU A 6 -10.80 -17.87 3.70
C LEU A 6 -10.53 -17.22 2.34
N PHE A 7 -11.22 -16.12 2.04
CA PHE A 7 -11.02 -15.33 0.83
C PHE A 7 -9.58 -14.81 0.71
N VAL A 8 -9.07 -14.13 1.75
CA VAL A 8 -7.69 -13.63 1.77
C VAL A 8 -6.67 -14.76 1.70
N THR A 9 -6.89 -15.85 2.44
CA THR A 9 -5.99 -17.01 2.43
C THR A 9 -5.91 -17.63 1.03
N PHE A 10 -7.05 -17.83 0.38
CA PHE A 10 -7.10 -18.33 -0.98
C PHE A 10 -6.39 -17.40 -1.96
N LEU A 11 -6.66 -16.09 -1.89
CA LEU A 11 -6.01 -15.11 -2.75
C LEU A 11 -4.49 -15.03 -2.54
N LEU A 12 -4.01 -15.16 -1.30
CA LEU A 12 -2.58 -15.21 -1.01
C LEU A 12 -1.92 -16.46 -1.61
N LEU A 13 -2.57 -17.62 -1.50
CA LEU A 13 -2.09 -18.85 -2.15
C LEU A 13 -2.01 -18.68 -3.67
N VAL A 14 -3.05 -18.09 -4.28
CA VAL A 14 -3.08 -17.77 -5.71
C VAL A 14 -1.97 -16.76 -6.07
N GLY A 15 -1.80 -15.69 -5.30
CA GLY A 15 -0.77 -14.67 -5.52
C GLY A 15 0.64 -15.25 -5.46
N VAL A 16 0.92 -16.16 -4.51
CA VAL A 16 2.18 -16.90 -4.44
C VAL A 16 2.37 -17.81 -5.64
N ALA A 17 1.33 -18.57 -6.02
CA ALA A 17 1.39 -19.46 -7.18
C ALA A 17 1.65 -18.68 -8.48
N LEU A 18 0.97 -17.55 -8.69
CA LEU A 18 1.19 -16.67 -9.85
C LEU A 18 2.61 -16.11 -9.86
N ARG A 19 3.11 -15.63 -8.71
CA ARG A 19 4.47 -15.10 -8.58
C ARG A 19 5.53 -16.14 -8.93
N ILE A 20 5.32 -17.41 -8.58
CA ILE A 20 6.24 -18.49 -8.91
C ILE A 20 6.11 -18.90 -10.38
N ARG A 21 4.88 -18.91 -10.91
CA ARG A 21 4.59 -19.37 -12.27
C ARG A 21 5.04 -18.39 -13.35
N PHE A 22 4.87 -17.10 -13.13
CA PHE A 22 5.19 -16.05 -14.10
C PHE A 22 6.40 -15.23 -13.64
N GLY A 23 7.53 -15.39 -14.32
CA GLY A 23 8.77 -14.67 -14.00
C GLY A 23 8.68 -13.15 -14.09
N ILE A 24 7.68 -12.62 -14.80
CA ILE A 24 7.41 -11.18 -14.91
C ILE A 24 7.18 -10.55 -13.52
N PHE A 25 6.44 -11.23 -12.64
CA PHE A 25 6.16 -10.69 -11.31
C PHE A 25 7.39 -10.65 -10.41
N GLN A 26 8.33 -11.59 -10.60
CA GLN A 26 9.61 -11.58 -9.88
C GLN A 26 10.54 -10.51 -10.43
N TRP A 27 10.56 -10.35 -11.75
CA TRP A 27 11.36 -9.33 -12.44
C TRP A 27 10.92 -7.91 -12.07
N LEU A 28 9.61 -7.69 -11.90
CA LEU A 28 9.04 -6.40 -11.47
C LEU A 28 9.02 -6.23 -9.94
N TYR A 29 9.65 -7.14 -9.19
CA TYR A 29 9.71 -7.13 -7.71
C TYR A 29 8.35 -7.04 -7.02
N ILE A 30 7.27 -7.52 -7.65
CA ILE A 30 5.93 -7.45 -7.08
C ILE A 30 5.79 -8.54 -5.99
N PRO A 31 5.46 -8.16 -4.74
CA PRO A 31 5.22 -9.12 -3.66
C PRO A 31 3.88 -9.84 -3.86
N ALA A 32 3.79 -11.10 -3.38
CA ALA A 32 2.59 -11.92 -3.54
C ALA A 32 1.33 -11.30 -2.88
N SER A 33 1.50 -10.53 -1.79
CA SER A 33 0.41 -9.82 -1.12
C SER A 33 -0.22 -8.75 -2.02
N VAL A 34 0.58 -8.04 -2.81
CA VAL A 34 0.08 -7.02 -3.76
C VAL A 34 -0.67 -7.70 -4.91
N ILE A 35 -0.16 -8.81 -5.43
CA ILE A 35 -0.87 -9.61 -6.45
C ILE A 35 -2.23 -10.08 -5.91
N ALA A 36 -2.25 -10.63 -4.70
CA ALA A 36 -3.47 -11.07 -4.04
C ALA A 36 -4.47 -9.92 -3.83
N GLY A 37 -3.99 -8.74 -3.41
CA GLY A 37 -4.81 -7.54 -3.24
C GLY A 37 -5.44 -7.05 -4.55
N ILE A 38 -4.67 -6.99 -5.63
CA ILE A 38 -5.17 -6.61 -6.97
C ILE A 38 -6.22 -7.61 -7.46
N LEU A 39 -5.95 -8.91 -7.30
CA LEU A 39 -6.92 -9.96 -7.65
C LEU A 39 -8.19 -9.86 -6.80
N GLY A 40 -8.07 -9.61 -5.49
CA GLY A 40 -9.21 -9.43 -4.60
C GLY A 40 -10.06 -8.23 -4.99
N LEU A 41 -9.43 -7.11 -5.33
CA LEU A 41 -10.12 -5.93 -5.85
C LEU A 41 -10.86 -6.25 -7.15
N ALA A 42 -10.20 -6.93 -8.10
CA ALA A 42 -10.82 -7.34 -9.35
C ALA A 42 -12.03 -8.26 -9.12
N VAL A 43 -11.92 -9.23 -8.21
CA VAL A 43 -13.03 -10.14 -7.86
C VAL A 43 -14.20 -9.37 -7.24
N ILE A 44 -13.93 -8.43 -6.34
CA ILE A 44 -14.99 -7.63 -5.70
C ILE A 44 -15.69 -6.71 -6.72
N GLN A 45 -14.93 -6.05 -7.60
CA GLN A 45 -15.47 -5.10 -8.58
C GLN A 45 -16.20 -5.79 -9.74
N LEU A 46 -15.78 -7.00 -10.12
CA LEU A 46 -16.40 -7.78 -11.20
C LEU A 46 -17.43 -8.79 -10.70
N ALA A 47 -17.73 -8.79 -9.39
CA ALA A 47 -18.69 -9.71 -8.80
C ALA A 47 -20.10 -9.45 -9.38
N PRO A 48 -20.78 -10.48 -9.91
CA PRO A 48 -22.13 -10.31 -10.41
C PRO A 48 -23.13 -10.02 -9.27
N GLU A 49 -24.22 -9.31 -9.59
CA GLU A 49 -25.17 -8.80 -8.59
C GLU A 49 -25.80 -9.89 -7.70
N ASN A 50 -25.85 -11.14 -8.18
CA ASN A 50 -26.35 -12.30 -7.44
C ASN A 50 -25.48 -12.70 -6.23
N VAL A 51 -24.21 -12.28 -6.18
CA VAL A 51 -23.28 -12.51 -5.06
C VAL A 51 -22.89 -11.22 -4.34
N SER A 52 -23.57 -10.11 -4.65
CA SER A 52 -23.31 -8.77 -4.10
C SER A 52 -23.30 -8.75 -2.57
N GLY A 53 -24.32 -9.31 -1.90
CA GLY A 53 -24.40 -9.27 -0.43
C GLY A 53 -23.26 -10.01 0.29
N THR A 54 -22.72 -11.09 -0.29
CA THR A 54 -21.57 -11.79 0.30
C THR A 54 -20.28 -11.02 0.06
N THR A 55 -20.14 -10.44 -1.13
CA THR A 55 -18.98 -9.64 -1.53
C THR A 55 -18.90 -8.35 -0.71
N GLU A 56 -20.02 -7.70 -0.48
CA GLU A 56 -20.15 -6.52 0.37
C GLU A 56 -19.77 -6.84 1.82
N ALA A 57 -20.30 -7.93 2.39
CA ALA A 57 -19.93 -8.35 3.75
C ALA A 57 -18.43 -8.66 3.89
N ILE A 58 -17.80 -9.23 2.86
CA ILE A 58 -16.34 -9.44 2.82
C ILE A 58 -15.61 -8.09 2.75
N ALA A 59 -16.02 -7.20 1.85
CA ALA A 59 -15.41 -5.89 1.66
C ALA A 59 -15.46 -5.04 2.94
N THR A 60 -16.62 -4.99 3.61
CA THR A 60 -16.78 -4.30 4.90
C THR A 60 -15.91 -4.92 5.99
N THR A 61 -15.79 -6.24 6.04
CA THR A 61 -14.88 -6.88 7.01
C THR A 61 -13.42 -6.50 6.72
N LEU A 62 -13.03 -6.45 5.45
CA LEU A 62 -11.65 -6.16 5.04
C LEU A 62 -11.28 -4.68 5.21
N SER A 63 -12.23 -3.75 5.12
CA SER A 63 -11.96 -2.32 5.32
C SER A 63 -11.50 -1.98 6.74
N ASP A 64 -11.91 -2.77 7.73
CA ASP A 64 -11.56 -2.55 9.13
C ASP A 64 -10.18 -3.11 9.51
N TRP A 65 -9.65 -4.04 8.72
CA TRP A 65 -8.41 -4.75 9.03
C TRP A 65 -7.13 -3.90 8.99
N PRO A 66 -6.93 -2.98 8.03
CA PRO A 66 -5.71 -2.16 7.98
C PRO A 66 -5.44 -1.45 9.29
N ASN A 67 -6.44 -0.85 9.92
CA ASN A 67 -6.27 -0.14 11.19
C ASN A 67 -5.70 -1.06 12.30
N LEU A 68 -6.26 -2.27 12.44
CA LEU A 68 -5.81 -3.24 13.44
C LEU A 68 -4.43 -3.81 13.09
N LEU A 69 -4.21 -4.21 11.84
CA LEU A 69 -2.95 -4.81 11.40
C LEU A 69 -1.79 -3.81 11.47
N ILE A 70 -2.02 -2.55 11.09
CA ILE A 70 -1.03 -1.47 11.19
C ILE A 70 -0.63 -1.25 12.65
N ALA A 71 -1.61 -1.20 13.57
CA ALA A 71 -1.34 -1.03 15.00
C ALA A 71 -0.46 -2.18 15.55
N VAL A 72 -0.75 -3.43 15.16
CA VAL A 72 0.03 -4.61 15.57
C VAL A 72 1.46 -4.56 15.02
N VAL A 73 1.63 -4.20 13.75
CA VAL A 73 2.96 -4.09 13.12
C VAL A 73 3.79 -2.98 13.79
N PHE A 74 3.22 -1.79 14.00
CA PHE A 74 3.93 -0.71 14.68
C PHE A 74 4.27 -1.05 16.12
N ALA A 75 3.36 -1.70 16.85
CA ALA A 75 3.65 -2.19 18.21
C ALA A 75 4.82 -3.19 18.20
N GLY A 76 4.84 -4.13 17.26
CA GLY A 76 5.94 -5.07 17.07
C GLY A 76 7.28 -4.39 16.78
N MET A 77 7.28 -3.40 15.89
CA MET A 77 8.49 -2.62 15.56
C MET A 77 9.05 -1.86 16.77
N LEU A 78 8.18 -1.36 17.66
CA LEU A 78 8.60 -0.66 18.88
C LEU A 78 9.13 -1.63 19.96
N LEU A 79 8.60 -2.85 20.04
CA LEU A 79 9.01 -3.87 21.01
C LEU A 79 10.42 -4.41 20.75
N GLU A 80 10.83 -4.52 19.49
CA GLU A 80 12.15 -5.07 19.11
C GLU A 80 13.31 -4.12 19.45
N ARG A 81 13.02 -2.84 19.73
CA ARG A 81 14.04 -1.81 19.94
C ARG A 81 14.70 -1.96 21.31
N LYS A 82 15.93 -2.49 21.33
CA LYS A 82 16.79 -2.46 22.53
C LYS A 82 17.04 -1.01 22.98
N PRO A 83 16.97 -0.70 24.29
CA PRO A 83 17.28 0.63 24.78
C PRO A 83 18.77 0.92 24.59
N THR A 84 19.11 1.72 23.58
CA THR A 84 20.47 2.23 23.38
C THR A 84 20.69 3.49 24.22
N GLU A 85 21.90 3.70 24.73
CA GLU A 85 22.27 4.89 25.51
C GLU A 85 21.96 6.20 24.74
N HIS A 86 21.27 7.11 25.42
CA HIS A 86 20.24 8.01 24.89
C HIS A 86 20.71 9.30 24.16
N ARG A 87 21.94 9.41 23.63
CA ARG A 87 22.38 10.66 22.94
C ARG A 87 23.03 10.48 21.57
N GLU A 88 23.73 9.39 21.31
CA GLU A 88 24.43 9.21 20.03
C GLU A 88 23.47 8.86 18.88
N ASN A 89 22.36 8.18 19.18
CA ASN A 89 21.37 7.78 18.17
C ASN A 89 20.37 8.88 17.76
N ALA A 90 20.23 9.96 18.53
CA ALA A 90 19.26 11.01 18.21
C ALA A 90 19.62 11.77 16.92
N SER A 91 20.92 11.99 16.67
CA SER A 91 21.38 12.63 15.43
C SER A 91 21.13 11.75 14.20
N ASN A 92 21.33 10.43 14.32
CA ASN A 92 21.09 9.49 13.23
C ASN A 92 19.60 9.40 12.88
N VAL A 93 18.74 9.28 13.89
CA VAL A 93 17.27 9.30 13.70
C VAL A 93 16.81 10.62 13.08
N GLY A 94 17.37 11.75 13.52
CA GLY A 94 17.06 13.06 12.94
C GLY A 94 17.48 13.17 11.47
N ARG A 95 18.64 12.61 11.09
CA ARG A 95 19.10 12.56 9.69
C ARG A 95 18.21 11.68 8.83
N GLU A 96 17.76 10.53 9.36
CA GLU A 96 16.85 9.63 8.66
C GLU A 96 15.47 10.28 8.48
N ALA A 97 14.93 10.92 9.51
CA ALA A 97 13.68 11.69 9.42
C ALA A 97 13.78 12.83 8.39
N LEU A 98 14.91 13.55 8.38
CA LEU A 98 15.17 14.62 7.41
C LEU A 98 15.31 14.08 5.98
N MET A 99 15.93 12.91 5.79
CA MET A 99 16.00 12.23 4.49
C MET A 99 14.60 11.90 3.97
N VAL A 100 13.72 11.34 4.81
CA VAL A 100 12.32 11.07 4.44
C VAL A 100 11.60 12.35 4.01
N TRP A 101 11.76 13.44 4.77
CA TRP A 101 11.17 14.74 4.42
C TRP A 101 11.69 15.32 3.10
N ILE A 102 12.99 15.21 2.82
CA ILE A 102 13.57 15.63 1.55
C ILE A 102 12.97 14.84 0.39
N ILE A 103 12.81 13.52 0.56
CA ILE A 103 12.21 12.65 -0.47
C ILE A 103 10.76 13.06 -0.73
N VAL A 104 9.97 13.23 0.33
CA VAL A 104 8.56 13.67 0.25
C VAL A 104 8.43 15.01 -0.47
N LEU A 105 9.18 16.02 -0.04
CA LEU A 105 9.18 17.35 -0.69
C LEU A 105 9.67 17.28 -2.13
N GLY A 106 10.65 16.42 -2.41
CA GLY A 106 11.15 16.16 -3.76
C GLY A 106 10.09 15.55 -4.67
N GLN A 107 9.40 14.50 -4.22
CA GLN A 107 8.31 13.85 -4.96
C GLN A 107 7.17 14.83 -5.23
N THR A 108 6.79 15.62 -4.22
CA THR A 108 5.77 16.66 -4.35
C THR A 108 6.17 17.75 -5.34
N ALA A 109 7.39 18.28 -5.24
CA ALA A 109 7.88 19.30 -6.16
C ALA A 109 7.94 18.78 -7.61
N VAL A 110 8.44 17.56 -7.80
CA VAL A 110 8.49 16.92 -9.12
C VAL A 110 7.09 16.65 -9.68
N GLY A 111 6.17 16.13 -8.86
CA GLY A 111 4.81 15.83 -9.30
C GLY A 111 4.00 17.07 -9.67
N LEU A 112 4.17 18.16 -8.92
CA LEU A 112 3.62 19.48 -9.27
C LEU A 112 4.23 20.02 -10.57
N LEU A 113 5.55 19.92 -10.74
CA LEU A 113 6.24 20.39 -11.94
C LEU A 113 5.79 19.62 -13.19
N VAL A 114 5.72 18.29 -13.11
CA VAL A 114 5.25 17.43 -14.20
C VAL A 114 3.80 17.77 -14.55
N THR A 115 2.94 17.95 -13.54
CA THR A 115 1.54 18.32 -13.76
C THR A 115 1.42 19.68 -14.45
N TRP A 116 2.20 20.66 -14.01
CA TRP A 116 2.18 22.02 -14.58
C TRP A 116 2.67 22.06 -16.03
N ILE A 117 3.73 21.31 -16.36
CA ILE A 117 4.32 21.33 -17.72
C ILE A 117 3.56 20.45 -18.71
N PHE A 118 3.13 19.25 -18.30
CA PHE A 118 2.64 18.23 -19.23
C PHE A 118 1.12 18.02 -19.18
N ILE A 119 0.45 18.35 -18.08
CA ILE A 119 -0.97 17.98 -17.88
C ILE A 119 -1.86 19.23 -17.94
N GLN A 120 -1.53 20.25 -17.16
CA GLN A 120 -2.30 21.49 -17.04
C GLN A 120 -2.50 22.27 -18.35
N PRO A 121 -1.58 22.23 -19.35
CA PRO A 121 -1.83 22.86 -20.64
C PRO A 121 -2.98 22.23 -21.44
N PHE A 122 -3.32 20.96 -21.14
CA PHE A 122 -4.34 20.21 -21.86
C PHE A 122 -5.63 20.02 -21.05
N TYR A 123 -5.55 20.09 -19.72
CA TYR A 123 -6.67 19.83 -18.80
C TYR A 123 -6.74 20.86 -17.69
N ASP A 124 -7.95 21.32 -17.37
CA ASP A 124 -8.20 22.18 -16.22
C ASP A 124 -8.37 21.33 -14.94
N LEU A 125 -7.24 20.96 -14.34
CA LEU A 125 -7.18 20.13 -13.14
C LEU A 125 -6.72 20.95 -11.91
N PRO A 126 -7.22 20.63 -10.71
CA PRO A 126 -6.70 21.20 -9.48
C PRO A 126 -5.20 20.92 -9.31
N ASN A 127 -4.46 21.88 -8.75
CA ASN A 127 -3.02 21.73 -8.51
C ASN A 127 -2.68 20.51 -7.62
N SER A 128 -3.61 20.05 -6.78
CA SER A 128 -3.45 18.84 -5.97
C SER A 128 -3.26 17.56 -6.79
N PHE A 129 -3.56 17.57 -8.09
CA PHE A 129 -3.28 16.45 -8.99
C PHE A 129 -1.78 16.11 -9.05
N GLY A 130 -0.91 17.11 -8.89
CA GLY A 130 0.54 16.90 -8.84
C GLY A 130 1.04 16.21 -7.58
N MET A 131 0.19 16.04 -6.56
CA MET A 131 0.53 15.32 -5.33
C MET A 131 0.32 13.81 -5.44
N LEU A 132 -0.24 13.29 -6.54
CA LEU A 132 -0.56 11.86 -6.70
C LEU A 132 0.66 10.93 -6.75
N ILE A 133 1.87 11.48 -6.85
CA ILE A 133 3.14 10.72 -6.90
C ILE A 133 3.74 10.51 -5.50
N GLU A 134 3.25 11.24 -4.50
CA GLU A 134 3.61 11.07 -3.08
C GLU A 134 2.84 9.90 -2.43
#